data_AF-A0A1B1TTU0-F1
#
_entry.id   AF-A0A1B1TTU0-F1
#
_cell.length_a   1.000
_cell.length_b   1.000
_cell.length_c   1.000
_cell.angle_alpha   90.00
_cell.angle_beta   90.00
_cell.angle_gamma   90.00
#
_symmetry.space_group_name_H-M   'P 1'
#
loop_
_entity.id
_entity.type
_entity.pdbx_description
1 polymer ?
#
loop_
_entity_poly.entity_id
_entity_poly.type
_entity_poly.pdbx_seq_one_letter_code
_entity_poly.pdbx_strand_id
1 'polypeptide(L)'
;MPEYPDIYIPPRLKQISSAKPELPAPPAKPVKPEHPTKPKWWPPITVGLLCLVATLIIFSNIPVLSLITGGLGIAVTRLIQTQGFRGDLAEYRRLEQEYPRRLTDYEKERRNFQDLKNRLKDPQFVQEYQQKLLNQFKNTIYQPDGYNSNARTGRCEGCLYRAMNKHLPGKIIQNAKLDIPNYSYPYSPDVCYVYDDIYFDIEVDEPYTPLNGDGDYKPIHGWEESKEHNRNNFFLNKGWVVIRFSEEQVARYPDSCVKEIAQVVEQITQEPLPASLVNVENLNPQPRWTIEEAEQLADRNHRQTYDC
;
A
#
# COMPACT_ATOMS: atom_id res chain seq x y z
N MET A 1 -26.87 2.36 -8.79
CA MET A 1 -27.33 1.26 -7.91
C MET A 1 -26.23 0.20 -7.92
N PRO A 2 -25.99 -0.52 -6.82
CA PRO A 2 -25.01 -1.60 -6.82
C PRO A 2 -25.44 -2.74 -7.75
N GLU A 3 -24.49 -3.47 -8.31
CA GLU A 3 -24.72 -4.55 -9.30
C GLU A 3 -23.92 -5.80 -8.91
N TYR A 4 -24.43 -6.97 -9.28
CA TYR A 4 -23.70 -8.23 -9.33
C TYR A 4 -22.98 -8.38 -10.69
N PRO A 5 -21.82 -9.05 -10.76
CA PRO A 5 -21.07 -9.57 -9.63
C PRO A 5 -20.54 -8.44 -8.75
N ASP A 6 -20.69 -8.60 -7.43
CA ASP A 6 -20.26 -7.59 -6.45
C ASP A 6 -18.94 -8.05 -5.83
N ILE A 7 -17.86 -7.35 -6.15
CA ILE A 7 -16.48 -7.80 -5.93
C ILE A 7 -15.77 -6.91 -4.91
N TYR A 8 -15.31 -7.51 -3.83
CA TYR A 8 -14.56 -6.85 -2.78
C TYR A 8 -13.17 -7.46 -2.65
N ILE A 9 -12.16 -6.66 -2.96
CA ILE A 9 -10.75 -7.03 -2.82
C ILE A 9 -10.19 -6.32 -1.57
N PRO A 10 -9.47 -7.04 -0.67
CA PRO A 10 -8.78 -6.44 0.48
C PRO A 10 -7.99 -5.19 0.09
N PRO A 11 -8.07 -4.09 0.87
CA PRO A 11 -7.38 -2.85 0.52
C PRO A 11 -5.87 -3.02 0.28
N ARG A 12 -5.24 -3.94 1.01
CA ARG A 12 -3.82 -4.24 0.85
C ARG A 12 -3.48 -4.87 -0.51
N LEU A 13 -4.34 -5.76 -1.03
CA LEU A 13 -4.17 -6.32 -2.38
C LEU A 13 -4.35 -5.25 -3.47
N LYS A 14 -5.34 -4.35 -3.32
CA LYS A 14 -5.51 -3.20 -4.22
C LYS A 14 -4.30 -2.25 -4.22
N GLN A 15 -3.67 -2.06 -3.06
CA GLN A 15 -2.43 -1.28 -2.96
C GLN A 15 -1.27 -1.98 -3.67
N ILE A 16 -1.15 -3.31 -3.53
CA ILE A 16 -0.07 -4.09 -4.15
C ILE A 16 -0.15 -4.03 -5.67
N SER A 17 -1.34 -4.18 -6.27
CA SER A 17 -1.50 -4.15 -7.74
C SER A 17 -1.13 -2.80 -8.38
N SER A 18 -1.20 -1.71 -7.60
CA SER A 18 -0.81 -0.37 -8.04
C SER A 18 0.57 0.08 -7.52
N ALA A 19 1.21 -0.75 -6.68
CA ALA A 19 2.47 -0.40 -6.03
C ALA A 19 3.62 -0.32 -7.03
N LYS A 20 4.50 0.64 -6.81
CA LYS A 20 5.79 0.78 -7.49
C LYS A 20 6.87 1.01 -6.43
N PRO A 21 8.11 0.56 -6.67
CA PRO A 21 9.22 0.92 -5.80
C PRO A 21 9.34 2.44 -5.65
N GLU A 22 9.56 2.90 -4.42
CA GLU A 22 9.77 4.32 -4.16
C GLU A 22 11.10 4.79 -4.76
N LEU A 23 11.05 5.91 -5.48
CA LEU A 23 12.24 6.56 -5.97
C LEU A 23 12.78 7.47 -4.85
N PRO A 24 14.03 7.27 -4.37
CA PRO A 24 14.60 8.13 -3.33
C PRO A 24 14.75 9.57 -3.84
N ALA A 25 14.98 10.52 -2.94
CA ALA A 25 15.26 11.90 -3.36
C ALA A 25 16.50 11.95 -4.27
N PRO A 26 16.53 12.84 -5.28
CA PRO A 26 17.72 13.03 -6.11
C PRO A 26 18.93 13.37 -5.23
N PRO A 27 20.08 12.72 -5.42
CA PRO A 27 21.25 13.00 -4.61
C PRO A 27 21.73 14.43 -4.82
N ALA A 28 22.10 15.10 -3.75
CA ALA A 28 22.59 16.48 -3.79
C ALA A 28 24.07 16.51 -4.17
N LYS A 29 24.43 17.32 -5.18
CA LYS A 29 25.82 17.46 -5.59
C LYS A 29 26.61 18.14 -4.46
N PRO A 30 27.76 17.60 -4.03
CA PRO A 30 28.58 18.25 -3.01
C PRO A 30 29.08 19.60 -3.52
N VAL A 31 29.02 20.61 -2.65
CA VAL A 31 29.54 21.95 -2.94
C VAL A 31 31.06 21.89 -2.91
N LYS A 32 31.69 22.48 -3.93
CA LYS A 32 33.15 22.60 -3.99
C LYS A 32 33.60 23.57 -2.89
N PRO A 33 34.56 23.20 -2.03
CA PRO A 33 35.07 24.10 -1.01
C PRO A 33 35.67 25.35 -1.65
N GLU A 34 35.31 26.51 -1.13
CA GLU A 34 35.87 27.79 -1.57
C GLU A 34 37.05 28.15 -0.68
N HIS A 35 38.12 28.65 -1.30
CA HIS A 35 39.31 29.06 -0.56
C HIS A 35 38.95 30.22 0.37
N PRO A 36 39.30 30.16 1.66
CA PRO A 36 38.97 31.23 2.60
C PRO A 36 39.64 32.52 2.18
N THR A 37 38.87 33.61 2.18
CA THR A 37 39.40 34.95 1.95
C THR A 37 39.88 35.52 3.28
N LYS A 38 40.95 36.32 3.26
CA LYS A 38 41.40 36.99 4.47
C LYS A 38 40.26 37.89 4.98
N PRO A 39 39.83 37.74 6.23
CA PRO A 39 38.64 38.44 6.69
C PRO A 39 38.91 39.95 6.80
N LYS A 40 37.90 40.77 6.46
CA LYS A 40 37.96 42.24 6.50
C LYS A 40 37.80 42.77 7.93
N TRP A 41 38.75 42.46 8.81
CA TRP A 41 38.77 43.01 10.16
C TRP A 41 39.32 44.44 10.17
N TRP A 42 38.99 45.19 11.21
CA TRP A 42 39.64 46.46 11.49
C TRP A 42 41.17 46.26 11.54
N PRO A 43 41.97 47.13 10.90
CA PRO A 43 43.40 47.02 10.93
C PRO A 43 43.87 46.95 12.39
N PRO A 44 44.75 46.02 12.78
CA PRO A 44 45.20 45.90 14.18
C PRO A 44 45.66 47.23 14.80
N ILE A 45 46.21 48.12 13.97
CA ILE A 45 46.60 49.49 14.32
C ILE A 45 45.42 50.32 14.83
N THR A 46 44.24 50.22 14.22
CA THR A 46 43.04 50.97 14.65
C THR A 46 42.55 50.52 16.02
N VAL A 47 42.51 49.22 16.29
CA VAL A 47 42.17 48.68 17.62
C VAL A 47 43.23 49.08 18.66
N GLY A 48 44.51 48.99 18.29
CA GLY A 48 45.62 49.46 19.12
C GLY A 48 45.51 50.94 19.49
N LEU A 49 45.13 51.78 18.52
CA LEU A 49 44.94 53.22 18.73
C LEU A 49 43.77 53.50 19.69
N LEU A 50 42.66 52.76 19.55
CA LEU A 50 41.51 52.87 20.46
C LEU A 50 41.87 52.45 21.89
N CYS A 51 42.60 51.33 22.05
CA CYS A 51 43.09 50.90 23.35
C CYS A 51 44.00 51.95 24.00
N LEU A 52 44.93 52.53 23.22
CA LEU A 52 45.86 53.57 23.66
C LEU A 52 45.13 54.84 24.12
N VAL A 53 44.19 55.34 23.31
CA VAL A 53 43.38 56.53 23.63
C VAL A 53 42.54 56.30 24.88
N ALA A 54 41.86 55.16 24.99
CA ALA A 54 41.07 54.81 26.16
C ALA A 54 41.91 54.79 27.45
N THR A 55 43.13 54.24 27.41
CA THR A 55 44.02 54.22 28.58
C THR A 55 44.61 55.59 28.93
N LEU A 56 44.87 56.47 27.96
CA LEU A 56 45.30 57.84 28.23
C LEU A 56 44.24 58.67 28.96
N ILE A 57 42.95 58.41 28.67
CA ILE A 57 41.83 59.07 29.34
C ILE A 57 41.72 58.61 30.80
N ILE A 58 41.95 57.32 31.08
CA ILE A 58 41.77 56.72 32.41
C ILE A 58 43.01 56.90 33.30
N PHE A 59 44.22 56.85 32.73
CA PHE A 59 45.51 56.87 33.43
C PHE A 59 46.45 57.97 32.91
N SER A 60 45.97 59.22 32.92
CA SER A 60 46.67 60.39 32.36
C SER A 60 48.11 60.63 32.86
N ASN A 61 48.48 60.07 34.02
CA ASN A 61 49.78 60.28 34.65
C ASN A 61 50.82 59.17 34.36
N ILE A 62 50.47 58.13 33.61
CA ILE A 62 51.39 56.99 33.33
C ILE A 62 51.42 56.71 31.82
N PRO A 63 52.05 57.59 31.00
CA PRO A 63 52.05 57.48 29.53
C PRO A 63 52.69 56.17 29.01
N VAL A 64 53.61 55.58 29.78
CA VAL A 64 54.22 54.28 29.45
C VAL A 64 53.18 53.15 29.45
N LEU A 65 52.21 53.18 30.37
CA LEU A 65 51.17 52.15 30.47
C LEU A 65 50.26 52.16 29.23
N SER A 66 49.92 53.35 28.72
CA SER A 66 49.08 53.51 27.52
C SER A 66 49.75 53.03 26.22
N LEU A 67 51.08 53.14 26.12
CA LEU A 67 51.83 52.58 24.99
C LEU A 67 51.84 51.04 25.03
N ILE A 68 51.98 50.46 26.23
CA ILE A 68 51.96 49.01 26.43
C ILE A 68 50.58 48.43 26.10
N THR A 69 49.49 49.04 26.57
CA THR A 69 48.12 48.57 26.30
C THR A 69 47.75 48.71 24.82
N GLY A 70 48.15 49.79 24.15
CA GLY A 70 48.01 49.95 22.71
C GLY A 70 48.75 48.86 21.93
N GLY A 71 50.02 48.61 22.26
CA GLY A 71 50.82 47.54 21.65
C GLY A 71 50.24 46.14 21.89
N LEU A 72 49.76 45.87 23.11
CA LEU A 72 49.09 44.61 23.47
C LEU A 72 47.79 44.43 22.69
N GLY A 73 46.99 45.49 22.50
CA GLY A 73 45.78 45.47 21.67
C GLY A 73 46.07 45.10 20.21
N ILE A 74 47.14 45.66 19.62
CA ILE A 74 47.59 45.29 18.26
C ILE A 74 47.99 43.80 18.21
N ALA A 75 48.79 43.35 19.18
CA ALA A 75 49.30 41.98 19.23
C ALA A 75 48.17 40.95 19.41
N VAL A 76 47.24 41.18 20.33
CA VAL A 76 46.07 40.32 20.57
C VAL A 76 45.17 40.27 19.35
N THR A 77 44.87 41.43 18.74
CA THR A 77 44.03 41.48 17.52
C THR A 77 44.68 40.73 16.36
N ARG A 78 46.01 40.87 16.17
CA ARG A 78 46.75 40.07 15.18
C ARG A 78 46.69 38.58 15.50
N LEU A 79 46.86 38.18 16.76
CA LEU A 79 46.81 36.77 17.17
C LEU A 79 45.43 36.16 16.88
N ILE A 80 44.34 36.84 17.23
CA ILE A 80 42.96 36.39 16.96
C ILE A 80 42.72 36.26 15.45
N GLN A 81 43.07 37.29 14.66
CA GLN A 81 42.92 37.25 13.20
C GLN A 81 43.74 36.12 12.56
N THR A 82 44.96 35.90 13.04
CA THR A 82 45.86 34.87 12.49
C THR A 82 45.40 33.47 12.90
N GLN A 83 44.94 33.27 14.14
CA GLN A 83 44.40 31.99 14.60
C GLN A 83 43.08 31.66 13.89
N GLY A 84 42.17 32.63 13.75
CA GLY A 84 40.91 32.44 13.01
C GLY A 84 41.14 32.04 11.56
N PHE A 85 41.97 32.80 10.83
CA PHE A 85 42.30 32.47 9.43
C PHE A 85 43.03 31.13 9.29
N ARG A 86 43.85 30.74 10.27
CA ARG A 86 44.46 29.40 10.31
C ARG A 86 43.43 28.30 10.50
N GLY A 87 42.40 28.54 11.33
CA GLY A 87 41.26 27.65 11.51
C GLY A 87 40.50 27.45 10.19
N ASP A 88 40.09 28.54 9.55
CA ASP A 88 39.39 28.52 8.26
C ASP A 88 40.20 27.78 7.18
N LEU A 89 41.52 28.01 7.13
CA LEU A 89 42.42 27.32 6.20
C LEU A 89 42.56 25.83 6.51
N ALA A 90 42.55 25.44 7.78
CA ALA A 90 42.59 24.03 8.18
C ALA A 90 41.27 23.32 7.81
N GLU A 91 40.12 23.97 8.04
CA GLU A 91 38.82 23.46 7.62
C GLU A 91 38.72 23.34 6.10
N TYR A 92 39.14 24.37 5.35
CA TYR A 92 39.22 24.32 3.89
C TYR A 92 40.04 23.12 3.40
N ARG A 93 41.25 22.92 3.94
CA ARG A 93 42.12 21.79 3.54
C ARG A 93 41.46 20.45 3.82
N ARG A 94 40.78 20.31 4.95
CA ARG A 94 40.01 19.10 5.29
C ARG A 94 38.88 18.88 4.28
N LEU A 95 38.07 19.90 4.01
CA LEU A 95 36.97 19.81 3.06
C LEU A 95 37.46 19.53 1.63
N GLU A 96 38.59 20.13 1.22
CA GLU A 96 39.23 19.90 -0.07
C GLU A 96 39.73 18.45 -0.21
N GLN A 97 40.29 17.87 0.86
CA GLN A 97 40.69 16.46 0.90
C GLN A 97 39.50 15.49 0.87
N GLU A 98 38.40 15.82 1.56
CA GLU A 98 37.17 15.01 1.58
C GLU A 98 36.35 15.14 0.28
N TYR A 99 36.48 16.24 -0.45
CA TYR A 99 35.66 16.57 -1.62
C TYR A 99 35.70 15.51 -2.73
N PRO A 100 36.86 14.97 -3.16
CA PRO A 100 36.92 13.91 -4.18
C PRO A 100 36.11 12.66 -3.81
N ARG A 101 36.17 12.26 -2.52
CA ARG A 101 35.39 11.13 -2.01
C ARG A 101 33.89 11.44 -2.07
N ARG A 102 33.47 12.58 -1.54
CA ARG A 102 32.06 13.02 -1.59
C ARG A 102 31.54 13.10 -3.03
N LEU A 103 32.38 13.54 -3.97
CA LEU A 103 32.03 13.59 -5.39
C LEU A 103 31.86 12.20 -5.98
N THR A 104 32.72 11.24 -5.62
CA THR A 104 32.61 9.85 -6.04
C THR A 104 31.36 9.18 -5.49
N ASP A 105 31.08 9.38 -4.19
CA ASP A 105 29.86 8.88 -3.54
C ASP A 105 28.61 9.45 -4.22
N TYR A 106 28.57 10.77 -4.47
CA TYR A 106 27.51 11.43 -5.23
C TYR A 106 27.34 10.84 -6.63
N GLU A 107 28.42 10.60 -7.38
CA GLU A 107 28.33 10.04 -8.73
C GLU A 107 27.76 8.61 -8.72
N LYS A 108 28.12 7.81 -7.71
CA LYS A 108 27.57 6.47 -7.52
C LYS A 108 26.09 6.54 -7.20
N GLU A 109 25.69 7.37 -6.24
CA GLU A 109 24.28 7.59 -5.90
C GLU A 109 23.48 8.10 -7.09
N ARG A 110 24.03 9.04 -7.86
CA ARG A 110 23.39 9.57 -9.08
C ARG A 110 23.18 8.49 -10.14
N ARG A 111 24.17 7.62 -10.34
CA ARG A 111 24.05 6.47 -11.24
C ARG A 111 22.96 5.51 -10.78
N ASN A 112 22.96 5.13 -9.50
CA ASN A 112 21.94 4.24 -8.93
C ASN A 112 20.53 4.84 -9.03
N PHE A 113 20.37 6.14 -8.74
CA PHE A 113 19.11 6.86 -8.89
C PHE A 113 18.61 6.82 -10.34
N GLN A 114 19.50 7.07 -11.31
CA GLN A 114 19.15 7.05 -12.73
C GLN A 114 18.81 5.64 -13.23
N ASP A 115 19.55 4.63 -12.78
CA ASP A 115 19.28 3.22 -13.08
C ASP A 115 17.90 2.80 -12.56
N LEU A 116 17.63 3.05 -11.27
CA LEU A 116 16.31 2.76 -10.68
C LEU A 116 15.19 3.50 -11.42
N LYS A 117 15.39 4.78 -11.74
CA LYS A 117 14.43 5.57 -12.52
C LYS A 117 14.17 4.98 -13.91
N ASN A 118 15.16 4.37 -14.54
CA ASN A 118 14.99 3.69 -15.82
C ASN A 118 14.28 2.35 -15.64
N ARG A 119 14.67 1.55 -14.64
CA ARG A 119 14.03 0.27 -14.31
C ARG A 119 12.57 0.41 -13.93
N LEU A 120 12.18 1.49 -13.26
CA LEU A 120 10.77 1.79 -12.95
C LEU A 120 9.87 1.96 -14.20
N LYS A 121 10.45 2.10 -15.39
CA LYS A 121 9.72 2.12 -16.66
C LYS A 121 9.52 0.73 -17.26
N ASP A 122 10.27 -0.27 -16.80
CA ASP A 122 10.18 -1.65 -17.23
C ASP A 122 9.00 -2.34 -16.51
N PRO A 123 7.97 -2.79 -17.25
CA PRO A 123 6.84 -3.49 -16.67
C PRO A 123 7.24 -4.76 -15.89
N GLN A 124 8.25 -5.50 -16.37
CA GLN A 124 8.69 -6.74 -15.72
C GLN A 124 9.28 -6.45 -14.33
N PHE A 125 10.08 -5.39 -14.21
CA PHE A 125 10.64 -4.97 -12.92
C PHE A 125 9.55 -4.55 -11.93
N VAL A 126 8.52 -3.84 -12.40
CA VAL A 126 7.38 -3.47 -11.54
C VAL A 126 6.61 -4.72 -11.11
N GLN A 127 6.35 -5.64 -12.02
CA GLN A 127 5.68 -6.91 -11.73
C GLN A 127 6.45 -7.75 -10.70
N GLU A 128 7.76 -7.90 -10.84
CA GLU A 128 8.60 -8.62 -9.86
C GLU A 128 8.51 -7.99 -8.46
N TYR A 129 8.48 -6.65 -8.38
CA TYR A 129 8.28 -5.94 -7.11
C TYR A 129 6.90 -6.20 -6.50
N GLN A 130 5.85 -6.15 -7.32
CA GLN A 130 4.48 -6.42 -6.88
C GLN A 130 4.32 -7.87 -6.41
N GLN A 131 4.90 -8.84 -7.13
CA GLN A 131 4.91 -10.25 -6.73
C GLN A 131 5.61 -10.46 -5.38
N LYS A 132 6.70 -9.75 -5.12
CA LYS A 132 7.37 -9.77 -3.82
C LYS A 132 6.45 -9.29 -2.71
N LEU A 133 5.75 -8.17 -2.91
CA LEU A 133 4.79 -7.65 -1.93
C LEU A 133 3.60 -8.60 -1.73
N LEU A 134 3.11 -9.22 -2.81
CA LEU A 134 2.04 -10.21 -2.77
C LEU A 134 2.45 -11.41 -1.92
N ASN A 135 3.64 -11.97 -2.15
CA ASN A 135 4.17 -13.08 -1.37
C ASN A 135 4.35 -12.71 0.12
N GLN A 136 4.70 -11.47 0.44
CA GLN A 136 4.72 -11.00 1.83
C GLN A 136 3.31 -10.93 2.43
N PHE A 137 2.34 -10.45 1.67
CA PHE A 137 0.95 -10.33 2.11
C PHE A 137 0.29 -11.68 2.35
N LYS A 138 0.56 -12.71 1.54
CA LYS A 138 0.01 -14.06 1.73
C LYS A 138 0.27 -14.62 3.12
N ASN A 139 1.43 -14.35 3.71
CA ASN A 139 1.77 -14.77 5.08
C ASN A 139 0.91 -14.10 6.17
N THR A 140 0.09 -13.12 5.81
CA THR A 140 -0.82 -12.41 6.72
C THR A 140 -2.28 -12.81 6.52
N ILE A 141 -2.59 -13.62 5.50
CA ILE A 141 -3.94 -14.10 5.23
C ILE A 141 -4.30 -15.17 6.26
N TYR A 142 -5.49 -15.05 6.85
CA TYR A 142 -5.99 -16.06 7.78
C TYR A 142 -6.47 -17.28 7.01
N GLN A 143 -6.10 -18.46 7.49
CA GLN A 143 -6.65 -19.72 6.99
C GLN A 143 -8.04 -19.98 7.60
N PRO A 144 -8.85 -20.88 7.00
CA PRO A 144 -10.09 -21.33 7.62
C PRO A 144 -9.85 -21.89 9.02
N ASP A 145 -10.75 -21.59 9.97
CA ASP A 145 -10.71 -22.14 11.32
C ASP A 145 -11.20 -23.60 11.36
N GLY A 146 -11.86 -24.05 10.29
CA GLY A 146 -12.19 -25.46 10.08
C GLY A 146 -12.81 -25.75 8.71
N TYR A 147 -13.08 -27.03 8.47
CA TYR A 147 -13.61 -27.59 7.21
C TYR A 147 -14.87 -28.44 7.45
N ASN A 148 -15.64 -28.09 8.47
CA ASN A 148 -16.79 -28.84 8.95
C ASN A 148 -18.02 -27.94 9.17
N SER A 149 -18.16 -26.88 8.37
CA SER A 149 -19.39 -26.11 8.33
C SER A 149 -20.59 -27.02 8.05
N ASN A 150 -21.69 -26.72 8.73
CA ASN A 150 -23.01 -27.34 8.52
C ASN A 150 -24.01 -26.33 7.94
N ALA A 151 -23.52 -25.26 7.31
CA ALA A 151 -24.35 -24.29 6.60
C ALA A 151 -25.21 -25.01 5.55
N ARG A 152 -26.43 -24.51 5.38
CA ARG A 152 -27.38 -25.08 4.41
C ARG A 152 -26.95 -24.68 3.00
N THR A 153 -26.79 -25.66 2.13
CA THR A 153 -26.59 -25.43 0.69
C THR A 153 -27.85 -24.86 0.04
N GLY A 154 -27.69 -23.72 -0.63
CA GLY A 154 -28.63 -23.08 -1.52
C GLY A 154 -28.91 -23.88 -2.79
N ARG A 155 -29.94 -23.47 -3.54
CA ARG A 155 -30.44 -24.26 -4.69
C ARG A 155 -29.43 -24.33 -5.83
N CYS A 156 -28.72 -23.23 -6.11
CA CYS A 156 -27.85 -23.12 -7.28
C CYS A 156 -26.34 -23.19 -6.99
N GLU A 157 -25.92 -23.35 -5.73
CA GLU A 157 -24.51 -23.55 -5.38
C GLU A 157 -23.89 -24.75 -6.14
N GLY A 158 -24.67 -25.81 -6.34
CA GLY A 158 -24.24 -26.99 -7.09
C GLY A 158 -23.89 -26.71 -8.56
N CYS A 159 -24.57 -25.76 -9.21
CA CYS A 159 -24.25 -25.31 -10.57
C CYS A 159 -22.87 -24.64 -10.62
N LEU A 160 -22.64 -23.69 -9.71
CA LEU A 160 -21.36 -23.01 -9.59
C LEU A 160 -20.24 -24.02 -9.31
N TYR A 161 -20.44 -24.92 -8.34
CA TYR A 161 -19.46 -25.95 -7.99
C TYR A 161 -19.06 -26.82 -9.18
N ARG A 162 -20.03 -27.26 -10.00
CA ARG A 162 -19.78 -28.05 -11.22
C ARG A 162 -18.97 -27.25 -12.24
N ALA A 163 -19.33 -26.00 -12.52
CA ALA A 163 -18.60 -25.15 -13.45
C ALA A 163 -17.18 -24.84 -12.96
N MET A 164 -17.02 -24.56 -11.66
CA MET A 164 -15.70 -24.33 -11.06
C MET A 164 -14.84 -25.58 -11.14
N ASN A 165 -15.36 -26.79 -10.86
CA ASN A 165 -14.58 -28.02 -11.02
C ASN A 165 -14.18 -28.30 -12.47
N LYS A 166 -15.03 -27.93 -13.44
CA LYS A 166 -14.73 -28.07 -14.87
C LYS A 166 -13.58 -27.16 -15.30
N HIS A 167 -13.56 -25.91 -14.84
CA HIS A 167 -12.62 -24.89 -15.34
C HIS A 167 -11.42 -24.61 -14.42
N LEU A 168 -11.58 -24.82 -13.12
CA LEU A 168 -10.63 -24.52 -12.05
C LEU A 168 -10.47 -25.72 -11.08
N PRO A 169 -10.09 -26.92 -11.58
CA PRO A 169 -10.10 -28.14 -10.78
C PRO A 169 -9.13 -28.10 -9.60
N GLY A 170 -9.53 -28.73 -8.49
CA GLY A 170 -8.66 -28.98 -7.33
C GLY A 170 -8.40 -27.78 -6.42
N LYS A 171 -9.13 -26.68 -6.61
CA LYS A 171 -8.94 -25.41 -5.88
C LYS A 171 -10.12 -25.00 -5.01
N ILE A 172 -11.13 -25.85 -4.89
CA ILE A 172 -12.31 -25.62 -4.06
C ILE A 172 -12.12 -26.30 -2.71
N ILE A 173 -12.31 -25.55 -1.63
CA ILE A 173 -12.32 -26.05 -0.26
C ILE A 173 -13.78 -26.20 0.17
N GLN A 174 -14.17 -27.42 0.55
CA GLN A 174 -15.54 -27.67 1.02
C GLN A 174 -15.67 -27.34 2.51
N ASN A 175 -16.85 -26.85 2.88
CA ASN A 175 -17.28 -26.64 4.28
C ASN A 175 -16.31 -25.79 5.10
N ALA A 176 -15.58 -24.88 4.45
CA ALA A 176 -14.71 -23.93 5.12
C ALA A 176 -15.53 -23.06 6.06
N LYS A 177 -14.93 -22.66 7.19
CA LYS A 177 -15.55 -21.72 8.12
C LYS A 177 -14.52 -20.82 8.77
N LEU A 178 -14.97 -19.64 9.18
CA LEU A 178 -14.22 -18.71 10.01
C LEU A 178 -15.03 -18.38 11.26
N ASP A 179 -14.44 -18.62 12.41
CA ASP A 179 -15.07 -18.42 13.71
C ASP A 179 -15.12 -16.93 14.03
N ILE A 180 -16.28 -16.50 14.52
CA ILE A 180 -16.51 -15.12 14.93
C ILE A 180 -16.30 -15.04 16.45
N PRO A 181 -15.39 -14.18 16.95
CA PRO A 181 -15.16 -14.07 18.38
C PRO A 181 -16.45 -13.76 19.14
N ASN A 182 -16.73 -14.55 20.19
CA ASN A 182 -17.92 -14.44 21.03
C ASN A 182 -19.26 -14.69 20.32
N TYR A 183 -19.26 -15.42 19.20
CA TYR A 183 -20.47 -15.79 18.50
C TYR A 183 -20.42 -17.26 18.06
N SER A 184 -21.47 -18.02 18.36
CA SER A 184 -21.47 -19.48 18.17
C SER A 184 -21.69 -19.93 16.71
N TYR A 185 -22.06 -19.00 15.82
CA TYR A 185 -22.33 -19.31 14.42
C TYR A 185 -21.19 -18.73 13.55
N PRO A 186 -20.27 -19.56 13.07
CA PRO A 186 -19.18 -19.09 12.23
C PRO A 186 -19.72 -18.62 10.87
N TYR A 187 -19.00 -17.72 10.20
CA TYR A 187 -19.27 -17.46 8.79
C TYR A 187 -18.69 -18.58 7.95
N SER A 188 -19.47 -19.00 6.95
CA SER A 188 -19.08 -20.01 5.98
C SER A 188 -19.40 -19.47 4.59
N PRO A 189 -18.44 -19.51 3.65
CA PRO A 189 -18.71 -19.22 2.26
C PRO A 189 -19.62 -20.28 1.65
N ASP A 190 -20.43 -19.91 0.66
CA ASP A 190 -21.14 -20.90 -0.17
C ASP A 190 -20.13 -21.73 -0.97
N VAL A 191 -19.13 -21.07 -1.55
CA VAL A 191 -17.95 -21.72 -2.14
C VAL A 191 -16.66 -21.04 -1.68
N CYS A 192 -15.79 -21.79 -1.01
CA CYS A 192 -14.43 -21.35 -0.73
C CYS A 192 -13.50 -21.76 -1.87
N TYR A 193 -12.91 -20.78 -2.55
CA TYR A 193 -11.91 -21.01 -3.59
C TYR A 193 -10.54 -20.54 -3.13
N VAL A 194 -9.50 -21.32 -3.39
CA VAL A 194 -8.12 -20.98 -3.05
C VAL A 194 -7.24 -20.93 -4.29
N TYR A 195 -6.50 -19.84 -4.44
CA TYR A 195 -5.50 -19.68 -5.48
C TYR A 195 -4.21 -19.14 -4.88
N ASP A 196 -3.14 -19.94 -4.92
CA ASP A 196 -1.80 -19.48 -4.51
C ASP A 196 -1.82 -18.84 -3.10
N ASP A 197 -2.43 -19.56 -2.15
CA ASP A 197 -2.66 -19.17 -0.74
C ASP A 197 -3.56 -17.93 -0.52
N ILE A 198 -4.23 -17.44 -1.56
CA ILE A 198 -5.26 -16.41 -1.47
C ILE A 198 -6.63 -17.09 -1.46
N TYR A 199 -7.43 -16.76 -0.45
CA TYR A 199 -8.76 -17.32 -0.27
C TYR A 199 -9.83 -16.37 -0.82
N PHE A 200 -10.84 -16.97 -1.43
CA PHE A 200 -11.98 -16.30 -2.02
C PHE A 200 -13.25 -16.86 -1.38
N ASP A 201 -14.04 -15.97 -0.79
CA ASP A 201 -15.40 -16.15 -0.33
C ASP A 201 -16.32 -15.88 -1.53
N ILE A 202 -16.84 -16.94 -2.15
CA ILE A 202 -17.76 -16.84 -3.28
C ILE A 202 -19.17 -17.10 -2.78
N GLU A 203 -20.05 -16.12 -2.95
CA GLU A 203 -21.43 -16.14 -2.46
C GLU A 203 -22.42 -16.18 -3.62
N VAL A 204 -23.51 -16.92 -3.43
CA VAL A 204 -24.64 -17.05 -4.34
C VAL A 204 -25.85 -16.44 -3.65
N ASP A 205 -26.09 -15.15 -3.89
CA ASP A 205 -27.14 -14.39 -3.24
C ASP A 205 -28.51 -14.76 -3.81
N GLU A 206 -29.39 -15.23 -2.93
CA GLU A 206 -30.78 -15.56 -3.27
C GLU A 206 -31.69 -14.41 -2.82
N PRO A 207 -32.73 -14.02 -3.56
CA PRO A 207 -33.56 -12.89 -3.14
C PRO A 207 -34.40 -13.20 -1.89
N TYR A 208 -34.75 -14.47 -1.66
CA TYR A 208 -35.56 -14.91 -0.53
C TYR A 208 -35.33 -16.38 -0.21
N THR A 209 -35.59 -16.78 1.04
CA THR A 209 -35.55 -18.19 1.48
C THR A 209 -36.93 -18.67 1.95
N PRO A 210 -37.34 -19.92 1.68
CA PRO A 210 -38.61 -20.45 2.16
C PRO A 210 -38.67 -20.56 3.70
N LEU A 211 -39.76 -20.08 4.28
CA LEU A 211 -40.10 -20.27 5.69
C LEU A 211 -41.04 -21.48 5.81
N ASN A 212 -40.51 -22.61 6.28
CA ASN A 212 -41.28 -23.76 6.77
C ASN A 212 -42.23 -24.50 5.78
N GLY A 213 -42.14 -24.28 4.47
CA GLY A 213 -42.81 -25.13 3.47
C GLY A 213 -44.27 -24.80 3.16
N ASP A 214 -44.89 -23.86 3.89
CA ASP A 214 -46.30 -23.45 3.73
C ASP A 214 -46.48 -22.26 2.76
N GLY A 215 -45.50 -22.00 1.89
CA GLY A 215 -45.56 -20.91 0.90
C GLY A 215 -45.11 -19.54 1.43
N ASP A 216 -44.74 -19.44 2.71
CA ASP A 216 -44.13 -18.24 3.28
C ASP A 216 -42.66 -18.13 2.87
N TYR A 217 -42.19 -16.89 2.66
CA TYR A 217 -40.81 -16.58 2.28
C TYR A 217 -40.23 -15.47 3.16
N LYS A 218 -38.91 -15.46 3.29
CA LYS A 218 -38.15 -14.39 3.95
C LYS A 218 -37.23 -13.70 2.94
N PRO A 219 -37.43 -12.41 2.64
CA PRO A 219 -36.47 -11.60 1.89
C PRO A 219 -35.11 -11.56 2.57
N ILE A 220 -34.03 -11.71 1.79
CA ILE A 220 -32.64 -11.72 2.27
C ILE A 220 -31.69 -11.05 1.27
N HIS A 221 -30.45 -10.83 1.69
CA HIS A 221 -29.36 -10.27 0.86
C HIS A 221 -29.65 -8.89 0.24
N GLY A 222 -30.48 -8.08 0.90
CA GLY A 222 -30.70 -6.69 0.49
C GLY A 222 -29.40 -5.91 0.64
N TRP A 223 -28.98 -5.17 -0.41
CA TRP A 223 -27.66 -4.54 -0.41
C TRP A 223 -27.51 -3.47 0.68
N GLU A 224 -28.59 -2.85 1.14
CA GLU A 224 -28.63 -1.85 2.21
C GLU A 224 -28.54 -2.44 3.62
N GLU A 225 -28.60 -3.77 3.76
CA GLU A 225 -28.53 -4.41 5.07
C GLU A 225 -27.10 -4.32 5.66
N SER A 226 -27.00 -3.88 6.91
CA SER A 226 -25.71 -3.76 7.61
C SER A 226 -25.02 -5.11 7.80
N LYS A 227 -25.79 -6.21 7.90
CA LYS A 227 -25.25 -7.56 8.05
C LYS A 227 -24.40 -7.99 6.85
N GLU A 228 -24.78 -7.59 5.63
CA GLU A 228 -24.04 -7.93 4.40
C GLU A 228 -22.67 -7.22 4.40
N HIS A 229 -22.67 -5.94 4.75
CA HIS A 229 -21.44 -5.16 4.89
C HIS A 229 -20.53 -5.70 5.99
N ASN A 230 -21.09 -6.08 7.14
CA ASN A 230 -20.34 -6.65 8.26
C ASN A 230 -19.70 -7.99 7.89
N ARG A 231 -20.44 -8.85 7.17
CA ARG A 231 -19.93 -10.13 6.65
C ARG A 231 -18.78 -9.90 5.68
N ASN A 232 -18.96 -9.04 4.66
CA ASN A 232 -17.91 -8.73 3.70
C ASN A 232 -16.66 -8.18 4.40
N ASN A 233 -16.83 -7.20 5.29
CA ASN A 233 -15.72 -6.63 6.07
C ASN A 233 -15.00 -7.66 6.92
N PHE A 234 -15.72 -8.63 7.49
CA PHE A 234 -15.11 -9.72 8.26
C PHE A 234 -14.14 -10.54 7.40
N PHE A 235 -14.56 -11.00 6.21
CA PHE A 235 -13.68 -11.73 5.29
C PHE A 235 -12.52 -10.88 4.76
N LEU A 236 -12.79 -9.63 4.40
CA LEU A 236 -11.74 -8.70 3.93
C LEU A 236 -10.65 -8.47 4.99
N ASN A 237 -11.03 -8.33 6.26
CA ASN A 237 -10.10 -8.17 7.38
C ASN A 237 -9.26 -9.43 7.64
N LYS A 238 -9.71 -10.58 7.16
CA LYS A 238 -8.98 -11.87 7.18
C LYS A 238 -8.09 -12.06 5.95
N GLY A 239 -8.08 -11.09 5.04
CA GLY A 239 -7.31 -11.12 3.80
C GLY A 239 -7.98 -11.89 2.67
N TRP A 240 -9.26 -12.26 2.81
CA TRP A 240 -10.02 -12.99 1.80
C TRP A 240 -10.64 -12.01 0.80
N VAL A 241 -10.68 -12.40 -0.47
CA VAL A 241 -11.45 -11.71 -1.51
C VAL A 241 -12.91 -12.17 -1.41
N VAL A 242 -13.87 -11.26 -1.57
CA VAL A 242 -15.30 -11.62 -1.61
C VAL A 242 -15.82 -11.36 -3.01
N ILE A 243 -16.52 -12.34 -3.59
CA ILE A 243 -17.22 -12.21 -4.87
C ILE A 243 -18.64 -12.72 -4.67
N ARG A 244 -19.63 -11.86 -4.92
CA ARG A 244 -21.04 -12.23 -4.79
C ARG A 244 -21.68 -12.25 -6.17
N PHE A 245 -22.41 -13.31 -6.48
CA PHE A 245 -23.24 -13.42 -7.67
C PHE A 245 -24.71 -13.45 -7.25
N SER A 246 -25.62 -13.03 -8.12
CA SER A 246 -27.02 -13.41 -7.93
C SER A 246 -27.20 -14.92 -8.21
N GLU A 247 -28.17 -15.54 -7.54
CA GLU A 247 -28.57 -16.92 -7.84
C GLU A 247 -28.91 -17.09 -9.34
N GLU A 248 -29.55 -16.08 -9.95
CA GLU A 248 -29.91 -16.11 -11.36
C GLU A 248 -28.70 -16.08 -12.30
N GLN A 249 -27.66 -15.30 -11.99
CA GLN A 249 -26.41 -15.33 -12.75
C GLN A 249 -25.78 -16.71 -12.73
N VAL A 250 -25.72 -17.34 -11.55
CA VAL A 250 -25.19 -18.69 -11.37
C VAL A 250 -26.03 -19.73 -12.11
N ALA A 251 -27.36 -19.60 -12.06
CA ALA A 251 -28.27 -20.53 -12.72
C ALA A 251 -28.15 -20.47 -14.25
N ARG A 252 -28.14 -19.25 -14.81
CA ARG A 252 -28.19 -19.05 -16.25
C ARG A 252 -26.81 -19.09 -16.92
N TYR A 253 -25.78 -18.61 -16.23
CA TYR A 253 -24.45 -18.37 -16.81
C TYR A 253 -23.29 -18.85 -15.91
N PRO A 254 -23.30 -20.10 -15.44
CA PRO A 254 -22.31 -20.57 -14.46
C PRO A 254 -20.87 -20.49 -14.99
N ASP A 255 -20.62 -20.82 -16.26
CA ASP A 255 -19.29 -20.72 -16.86
C ASP A 255 -18.79 -19.24 -16.89
N SER A 256 -19.68 -18.28 -17.15
CA SER A 256 -19.36 -16.85 -17.12
C SER A 256 -19.07 -16.36 -15.70
N CYS A 257 -19.77 -16.86 -14.68
CA CYS A 257 -19.41 -16.61 -13.27
C CYS A 257 -17.99 -17.12 -12.96
N VAL A 258 -17.63 -18.31 -13.45
CA VAL A 258 -16.26 -18.84 -13.25
C VAL A 258 -15.21 -18.02 -14.00
N LYS A 259 -15.54 -17.51 -15.19
CA LYS A 259 -14.68 -16.56 -15.91
C LYS A 259 -14.42 -15.31 -15.07
N GLU A 260 -15.46 -14.73 -14.46
CA GLU A 260 -15.32 -13.56 -13.60
C GLU A 260 -14.37 -13.84 -12.41
N ILE A 261 -14.55 -14.97 -11.72
CA ILE A 261 -13.64 -15.39 -10.63
C ILE A 261 -12.19 -15.45 -11.13
N ALA A 262 -11.96 -16.07 -12.28
CA ALA A 262 -10.63 -16.21 -12.85
C ALA A 262 -10.03 -14.87 -13.32
N GLN A 263 -10.85 -13.92 -13.78
CA GLN A 263 -10.42 -12.56 -14.10
C GLN A 263 -10.01 -11.78 -12.85
N VAL A 264 -10.71 -11.97 -11.72
CA VAL A 264 -10.29 -11.38 -10.43
C VAL A 264 -8.95 -11.99 -9.98
N VAL A 265 -8.74 -13.30 -10.17
CA VAL A 265 -7.44 -13.93 -9.92
C VAL A 265 -6.35 -13.34 -10.80
N GLU A 266 -6.60 -13.20 -12.11
CA GLU A 266 -5.67 -12.58 -13.06
C GLU A 266 -5.33 -11.13 -12.66
N GLN A 267 -6.31 -10.35 -12.21
CA GLN A 267 -6.08 -8.99 -11.72
C GLN A 267 -5.15 -8.94 -10.51
N ILE A 268 -5.26 -9.90 -9.59
CA ILE A 268 -4.50 -9.94 -8.34
C ILE A 268 -3.10 -10.52 -8.54
N THR A 269 -3.00 -11.60 -9.33
CA THR A 269 -1.79 -12.42 -9.46
C THR A 269 -1.01 -12.12 -10.75
N GLN A 270 -1.65 -11.48 -11.72
CA GLN A 270 -1.14 -11.28 -13.09
C GLN A 270 -0.88 -12.59 -13.84
N GLU A 271 -1.40 -13.71 -13.33
CA GLU A 271 -1.40 -14.97 -14.04
C GLU A 271 -2.51 -14.98 -15.09
N PRO A 272 -2.24 -15.48 -16.31
CA PRO A 272 -3.19 -15.40 -17.41
C PRO A 272 -4.44 -16.25 -17.15
N LEU A 273 -5.56 -15.80 -17.70
CA LEU A 273 -6.82 -16.55 -17.69
C LEU A 273 -6.63 -18.00 -18.21
N PRO A 274 -7.24 -19.02 -17.57
CA PRO A 274 -7.22 -20.39 -18.07
C PRO A 274 -7.76 -20.49 -19.50
N ALA A 275 -7.07 -21.26 -20.35
CA ALA A 275 -7.43 -21.43 -21.76
C ALA A 275 -8.89 -21.87 -21.98
N SER A 276 -9.45 -22.65 -21.04
CA SER A 276 -10.84 -23.12 -21.06
C SER A 276 -11.88 -22.00 -20.89
N LEU A 277 -11.48 -20.83 -20.39
CA LEU A 277 -12.33 -19.67 -20.12
C LEU A 277 -12.16 -18.53 -21.13
N VAL A 278 -11.15 -18.59 -22.01
CA VAL A 278 -10.84 -17.52 -22.98
C VAL A 278 -12.03 -17.21 -23.90
N ASN A 279 -12.72 -18.24 -24.37
CA ASN A 279 -13.85 -18.12 -25.28
C ASN A 279 -15.22 -18.11 -24.58
N VAL A 280 -15.25 -18.15 -23.24
CA VAL A 280 -16.49 -18.01 -22.48
C VAL A 280 -16.93 -16.55 -22.52
N GLU A 281 -18.21 -16.28 -22.68
CA GLU A 281 -18.74 -14.90 -22.70
C GLU A 281 -18.56 -14.24 -21.33
N ASN A 282 -18.35 -12.91 -21.33
CA ASN A 282 -18.29 -12.14 -20.09
C ASN A 282 -19.66 -12.15 -19.41
N LEU A 283 -19.67 -12.18 -18.07
CA LEU A 283 -20.90 -12.16 -17.32
C LEU A 283 -21.58 -10.79 -17.44
N ASN A 284 -22.86 -10.79 -17.77
CA ASN A 284 -23.64 -9.54 -17.79
C ASN A 284 -23.94 -9.09 -16.36
N PRO A 285 -23.73 -7.81 -16.02
CA PRO A 285 -24.11 -7.27 -14.73
C PRO A 285 -25.61 -7.37 -14.49
N GLN A 286 -26.00 -7.56 -13.24
CA GLN A 286 -27.40 -7.53 -12.79
C GLN A 286 -27.56 -6.58 -11.61
N PRO A 287 -28.61 -5.75 -11.54
CA PRO A 287 -28.85 -4.92 -10.36
C PRO A 287 -28.94 -5.77 -9.09
N ARG A 288 -28.32 -5.31 -8.00
CA ARG A 288 -28.62 -5.84 -6.67
C ARG A 288 -30.01 -5.36 -6.24
N TRP A 289 -30.67 -6.15 -5.42
CA TRP A 289 -31.99 -5.82 -4.86
C TRP A 289 -31.88 -5.25 -3.45
N THR A 290 -32.82 -4.37 -3.14
CA THR A 290 -33.21 -4.00 -1.78
C THR A 290 -34.04 -5.10 -1.12
N ILE A 291 -34.30 -4.99 0.18
CA ILE A 291 -35.22 -5.89 0.88
C ILE A 291 -36.64 -5.79 0.32
N GLU A 292 -37.09 -4.58 -0.02
CA GLU A 292 -38.40 -4.36 -0.65
C GLU A 292 -38.47 -5.03 -2.03
N GLU A 293 -37.43 -4.89 -2.86
CA GLU A 293 -37.37 -5.57 -4.16
C GLU A 293 -37.30 -7.10 -3.99
N ALA A 294 -36.57 -7.61 -3.00
CA ALA A 294 -36.55 -9.04 -2.67
C ALA A 294 -37.93 -9.58 -2.30
N GLU A 295 -38.74 -8.82 -1.56
CA GLU A 295 -40.13 -9.15 -1.25
C GLU A 295 -40.97 -9.24 -2.54
N GLN A 296 -40.83 -8.26 -3.44
CA GLN A 296 -41.51 -8.30 -4.74
C GLN A 296 -41.06 -9.47 -5.64
N LEU A 297 -39.80 -9.93 -5.50
CA LEU A 297 -39.30 -11.12 -6.20
C LEU A 297 -39.87 -12.40 -5.57
N ALA A 298 -40.11 -12.43 -4.26
CA ALA A 298 -40.78 -13.53 -3.57
C ALA A 298 -42.23 -13.67 -4.00
N ASP A 299 -42.99 -12.57 -4.02
CA ASP A 299 -44.41 -12.54 -4.43
C ASP A 299 -44.62 -13.07 -5.85
N ARG A 300 -43.65 -12.84 -6.74
CA ARG A 300 -43.67 -13.30 -8.13
C ARG A 300 -43.06 -14.67 -8.34
N ASN A 301 -42.65 -15.35 -7.27
CA ASN A 301 -41.95 -16.64 -7.32
C ASN A 301 -40.74 -16.61 -8.27
N HIS A 302 -39.95 -15.53 -8.26
CA HIS A 302 -38.88 -15.28 -9.23
C HIS A 302 -37.87 -16.43 -9.37
N ARG A 303 -37.51 -17.09 -8.26
CA ARG A 303 -36.61 -18.26 -8.23
C ARG A 303 -37.13 -19.46 -9.03
N GLN A 304 -38.41 -19.48 -9.43
CA GLN A 304 -39.00 -20.53 -10.29
C GLN A 304 -38.83 -20.25 -11.79
N THR A 305 -38.26 -19.09 -12.16
CA THR A 305 -38.08 -18.69 -13.57
C THR A 305 -36.74 -19.15 -14.18
N TYR A 306 -35.90 -19.77 -13.37
CA TYR A 306 -34.61 -20.36 -13.74
C TYR A 306 -34.38 -21.64 -12.94
N ASP A 307 -33.47 -22.48 -13.44
CA ASP A 307 -33.14 -23.77 -12.83
C ASP A 307 -31.66 -24.10 -12.97
N CYS A 308 -31.21 -25.02 -12.11
CA CYS A 308 -29.85 -25.51 -11.91
C CYS A 308 -29.84 -27.05 -11.90
#